data_AF-A0A9X1Y4P1-F1
#
_entry.id   AF-A0A9X1Y4P1-F1
#
_cell.length_a   1.000
_cell.length_b   1.000
_cell.length_c   1.000
_cell.angle_alpha   90.00
_cell.angle_beta   90.00
_cell.angle_gamma   90.00
#
_symmetry.space_group_name_H-M   'P 1'
#
loop_
_entity.id
_entity.type
_entity.pdbx_description
1 polymer ?
#
loop_
_entity_poly.entity_id
_entity_poly.type
_entity_poly.pdbx_seq_one_letter_code
_entity_poly.pdbx_strand_id
1 'polypeptide(L)'
;MTRRRTLLAGAPTVLLLPRRAGAARPDAALLAACAELRAWRAALDRIDHAEIPVPDDEADEALERWADTIDALAALPAHTPAGIRAKAEATRTALEVEAVIRPTDTIATVGKRHERLAHSLALDILGRAGA
;
A
#
# COMPACT_ATOMS: atom_id res chain seq x y z
N MET A 1 7.03 10.65 -75.64
CA MET A 1 8.04 11.17 -74.69
C MET A 1 7.34 11.81 -73.49
N THR A 2 7.60 11.22 -72.32
CA THR A 2 7.64 11.77 -70.95
C THR A 2 6.48 12.62 -70.39
N ARG A 3 5.70 12.00 -69.48
CA ARG A 3 4.76 12.61 -68.52
C ARG A 3 5.51 13.39 -67.42
N ARG A 4 4.96 14.51 -66.95
CA ARG A 4 5.19 15.01 -65.58
C ARG A 4 3.88 15.47 -64.93
N ARG A 5 3.39 14.63 -64.03
CA ARG A 5 2.41 14.89 -62.97
C ARG A 5 3.16 15.58 -61.83
N THR A 6 2.69 16.74 -61.38
CA THR A 6 3.11 17.31 -60.09
C THR A 6 1.91 17.28 -59.16
N LEU A 7 1.93 16.35 -58.21
CA LEU A 7 1.06 16.30 -57.05
C LEU A 7 1.57 17.33 -56.03
N LEU A 8 0.74 18.31 -55.65
CA LEU A 8 1.00 19.13 -54.47
C LEU A 8 0.36 18.46 -53.26
N ALA A 9 1.18 18.35 -52.23
CA ALA A 9 1.01 17.52 -51.06
C ALA A 9 -0.15 17.97 -50.16
N GLY A 10 -0.99 17.01 -49.76
CA GLY A 10 -1.90 17.16 -48.62
C GLY A 10 -1.08 17.20 -47.34
N ALA A 11 -1.21 18.29 -46.58
CA ALA A 11 -0.69 18.38 -45.23
C ALA A 11 -1.41 17.36 -44.33
N PRO A 12 -0.70 16.60 -43.47
CA PRO A 12 -1.35 15.71 -42.54
C PRO A 12 -1.98 16.53 -41.42
N THR A 13 -3.32 16.52 -41.35
CA THR A 13 -4.07 16.89 -40.16
C THR A 13 -3.61 15.97 -39.02
N VAL A 14 -2.80 16.51 -38.11
CA VAL A 14 -2.46 15.84 -36.85
C VAL A 14 -3.74 15.78 -36.02
N LEU A 15 -4.41 14.62 -36.05
CA LEU A 15 -5.46 14.27 -35.11
C LEU A 15 -4.82 14.19 -33.72
N LEU A 16 -5.00 15.26 -32.94
CA LEU A 16 -4.74 15.27 -31.51
C LEU A 16 -5.69 14.25 -30.86
N LEU A 17 -5.17 13.04 -30.63
CA LEU A 17 -5.84 12.04 -29.81
C LEU A 17 -6.13 12.67 -28.43
N PRO A 18 -7.33 12.46 -27.87
CA PRO A 18 -7.63 12.92 -26.52
C PRO A 18 -6.62 12.28 -25.56
N ARG A 19 -5.89 13.15 -24.85
CA ARG A 19 -4.98 12.82 -23.77
C ARG A 19 -5.72 11.89 -22.81
N ARG A 20 -5.33 10.61 -22.75
CA ARG A 20 -5.85 9.65 -21.77
C ARG A 20 -5.78 10.33 -20.40
N ALA A 21 -6.94 10.54 -19.77
CA ALA A 21 -7.00 10.86 -18.36
C ALA A 21 -6.12 9.82 -17.65
N GLY A 22 -5.15 10.30 -16.86
CA GLY A 22 -4.11 9.47 -16.26
C GLY A 22 -4.75 8.29 -15.55
N ALA A 23 -4.50 7.07 -16.04
CA ALA A 23 -4.95 5.88 -15.36
C ALA A 23 -4.39 5.95 -13.93
N ALA A 24 -5.28 5.92 -12.93
CA ALA A 24 -4.88 5.82 -11.54
C ALA A 24 -3.87 4.67 -11.43
N ARG A 25 -2.68 4.98 -10.90
CA ARG A 25 -1.59 4.00 -10.85
C ARG A 25 -2.07 2.85 -9.96
N PRO A 26 -2.16 1.62 -10.49
CA PRO A 26 -2.66 0.50 -9.70
C PRO A 26 -1.84 0.39 -8.41
N ASP A 27 -2.52 0.07 -7.31
CA ASP A 27 -1.94 -0.09 -5.98
C ASP A 27 -1.31 1.17 -5.36
N ALA A 28 -1.51 2.38 -5.91
CA ALA A 28 -0.89 3.60 -5.35
C ALA A 28 -1.26 3.84 -3.88
N ALA A 29 -2.54 3.67 -3.53
CA ALA A 29 -3.03 3.80 -2.17
C ALA A 29 -2.43 2.71 -1.25
N LEU A 30 -2.34 1.47 -1.74
CA LEU A 30 -1.70 0.37 -1.01
C LEU A 30 -0.23 0.67 -0.72
N LEU A 31 0.52 1.10 -1.74
CA LEU A 31 1.93 1.42 -1.58
C LEU A 31 2.17 2.60 -0.63
N ALA A 32 1.27 3.59 -0.61
CA ALA A 32 1.30 4.69 0.35
C ALA A 32 1.06 4.18 1.77
N ALA A 33 0.03 3.35 1.99
CA ALA A 33 -0.24 2.74 3.30
C ALA A 33 0.92 1.83 3.77
N CYS A 34 1.57 1.09 2.87
CA CYS A 34 2.78 0.32 3.19
C CYS A 34 3.95 1.23 3.63
N ALA A 35 4.09 2.41 3.02
CA ALA A 35 5.11 3.37 3.41
C ALA A 35 4.80 4.02 4.77
N GLU A 36 3.53 4.33 5.02
CA GLU A 36 3.05 4.84 6.30
C GLU A 36 3.28 3.82 7.43
N LEU A 37 2.98 2.54 7.20
CA LEU A 37 3.25 1.48 8.18
C LEU A 37 4.74 1.43 8.55
N ARG A 38 5.65 1.53 7.56
CA ARG A 38 7.10 1.59 7.85
C ARG A 38 7.50 2.82 8.66
N ALA A 39 6.87 3.96 8.42
CA ALA A 39 7.11 5.16 9.21
C ALA A 39 6.66 4.98 10.66
N TRP A 40 5.49 4.37 10.88
CA TRP A 40 5.00 4.06 12.22
C TRP A 40 5.83 2.98 12.91
N ARG A 41 6.33 1.97 12.20
CA ARG A 41 7.32 1.03 12.75
C ARG A 41 8.53 1.76 13.30
N ALA A 42 9.11 2.65 12.50
CA ALA A 42 10.27 3.44 12.92
C ALA A 42 9.95 4.38 14.10
N ALA A 43 8.73 4.93 14.16
CA ALA A 43 8.29 5.73 15.30
C ALA A 43 8.20 4.90 16.58
N LEU A 44 7.57 3.71 16.52
CA LEU A 44 7.49 2.78 17.65
C LEU A 44 8.88 2.31 18.10
N ASP A 45 9.78 1.96 17.16
CA ASP A 45 11.15 1.57 17.51
C ASP A 45 11.90 2.72 18.22
N ARG A 46 11.68 3.99 17.80
CA ARG A 46 12.27 5.15 18.50
C ARG A 46 11.72 5.34 19.90
N ILE A 47 10.41 5.14 20.10
CA ILE A 47 9.76 5.24 21.41
C ILE A 47 10.31 4.17 22.34
N ASP A 48 10.42 2.93 21.86
CA ASP A 48 10.93 1.78 22.62
C ASP A 48 12.41 1.95 23.04
N HIS A 49 13.22 2.65 22.23
CA HIS A 49 14.64 2.89 22.48
C HIS A 49 14.95 4.30 23.01
N ALA A 50 13.94 5.06 23.44
CA ALA A 50 14.15 6.43 23.92
C ALA A 50 14.91 6.44 25.26
N GLU A 51 15.98 7.23 25.35
CA GLU A 51 16.74 7.41 26.60
C GLU A 51 15.93 8.12 27.70
N ILE A 52 14.95 8.93 27.28
CA ILE A 52 14.01 9.64 28.14
C ILE A 52 12.61 9.06 27.85
N PRO A 53 11.81 8.75 28.89
CA PRO A 53 10.44 8.27 28.71
C PRO A 53 9.64 9.23 27.81
N VAL A 54 9.04 8.68 26.76
CA VAL A 54 8.11 9.39 25.90
C VAL A 54 6.77 9.54 26.64
N PRO A 55 6.06 10.68 26.50
CA PRO A 55 4.73 10.84 27.08
C PRO A 55 3.76 9.73 26.63
N ASP A 56 2.93 9.24 27.55
CA ASP A 56 1.99 8.14 27.29
C ASP A 56 1.03 8.46 26.14
N ASP A 57 0.59 9.72 26.01
CA ASP A 57 -0.29 10.17 24.93
C ASP A 57 0.36 10.08 23.54
N GLU A 58 1.66 10.34 23.44
CA GLU A 58 2.41 10.18 22.20
C GLU A 58 2.61 8.70 21.85
N ALA A 59 2.88 7.85 22.84
CA ALA A 59 2.99 6.41 22.65
C ALA A 59 1.66 5.78 22.22
N ASP A 60 0.56 6.19 22.85
CA ASP A 60 -0.79 5.74 22.53
C ASP A 60 -1.18 6.18 21.11
N GLU A 61 -0.93 7.45 20.73
CA GLU A 61 -1.20 7.91 19.36
C GLU A 61 -0.41 7.07 18.33
N ALA A 62 0.87 6.80 18.57
CA ALA A 62 1.68 6.00 17.66
C ALA A 62 1.13 4.57 17.50
N LEU A 63 0.64 3.95 18.58
CA LEU A 63 0.03 2.62 18.57
C LEU A 63 -1.34 2.62 17.86
N GLU A 64 -2.16 3.66 18.06
CA GLU A 64 -3.44 3.82 17.36
C GLU A 64 -3.22 3.97 15.86
N ARG A 65 -2.30 4.85 15.44
CA ARG A 65 -1.97 5.07 14.03
C ARG A 65 -1.41 3.83 13.36
N TRP A 66 -0.58 3.09 14.09
CA TRP A 66 -0.09 1.79 13.66
C TRP A 66 -1.24 0.81 13.39
N ALA A 67 -2.17 0.69 14.35
CA ALA A 67 -3.33 -0.20 14.23
C ALA A 67 -4.26 0.19 13.06
N ASP A 68 -4.56 1.48 12.91
CA ASP A 68 -5.39 2.02 11.83
C ASP A 68 -4.78 1.74 10.45
N THR A 69 -3.44 1.87 10.34
CA THR A 69 -2.73 1.60 9.09
C THR A 69 -2.83 0.13 8.70
N ILE A 70 -2.75 -0.80 9.67
CA ILE A 70 -2.93 -2.24 9.42
C ILE A 70 -4.35 -2.53 8.94
N ASP A 71 -5.36 -1.90 9.55
CA ASP A 71 -6.76 -2.06 9.13
C ASP A 71 -7.00 -1.49 7.73
N ALA A 72 -6.40 -0.35 7.39
CA ALA A 72 -6.42 0.20 6.04
C ALA A 72 -5.75 -0.73 5.02
N LEU A 73 -4.58 -1.31 5.35
CA LEU A 73 -3.90 -2.29 4.50
C LEU A 73 -4.76 -3.53 4.23
N ALA A 74 -5.50 -4.01 5.23
CA ALA A 74 -6.40 -5.14 5.05
C ALA A 74 -7.55 -4.82 4.08
N ALA A 75 -7.98 -3.57 4.01
CA ALA A 75 -9.05 -3.12 3.10
C ALA A 75 -8.55 -2.80 1.67
N LEU A 76 -7.26 -2.55 1.48
CA LEU A 76 -6.69 -2.17 0.19
C LEU A 76 -6.28 -3.42 -0.62
N PRO A 77 -6.89 -3.66 -1.80
CA PRO A 77 -6.51 -4.77 -2.65
C PRO A 77 -5.13 -4.55 -3.29
N ALA A 78 -4.44 -5.65 -3.59
CA ALA A 78 -3.21 -5.64 -4.38
C ALA A 78 -3.45 -6.27 -5.76
N HIS A 79 -3.29 -5.49 -6.83
CA HIS A 79 -3.56 -5.92 -8.20
C HIS A 79 -2.29 -6.24 -8.99
N THR A 80 -1.13 -5.82 -8.50
CA THR A 80 0.16 -6.05 -9.16
C THR A 80 1.07 -6.95 -8.32
N PRO A 81 2.03 -7.66 -8.93
CA PRO A 81 3.05 -8.39 -8.18
C PRO A 81 3.85 -7.52 -7.21
N ALA A 82 4.06 -6.25 -7.53
CA ALA A 82 4.74 -5.31 -6.66
C ALA A 82 3.87 -4.95 -5.43
N GLY A 83 2.57 -4.71 -5.63
CA GLY A 83 1.60 -4.49 -4.55
C GLY A 83 1.49 -5.70 -3.63
N ILE A 84 1.41 -6.91 -4.18
CA ILE A 84 1.33 -8.16 -3.40
C ILE A 84 2.58 -8.31 -2.52
N ARG A 85 3.79 -8.08 -3.07
CA ARG A 85 5.03 -8.14 -2.29
C ARG A 85 5.07 -7.09 -1.19
N ALA A 86 4.69 -5.84 -1.51
CA ALA A 86 4.67 -4.76 -0.52
C ALA A 86 3.69 -5.06 0.61
N LYS A 87 2.51 -5.57 0.30
CA LYS A 87 1.51 -5.98 1.30
C LYS A 87 2.00 -7.17 2.12
N ALA A 88 2.62 -8.17 1.51
CA ALA A 88 3.20 -9.31 2.22
C ALA A 88 4.31 -8.88 3.21
N GLU A 89 5.17 -7.95 2.79
CA GLU A 89 6.19 -7.37 3.66
C GLU A 89 5.55 -6.60 4.83
N ALA A 90 4.53 -5.77 4.55
CA ALA A 90 3.79 -5.04 5.56
C ALA A 90 3.09 -5.99 6.56
N THR A 91 2.49 -7.10 6.09
CA THR A 91 1.91 -8.14 6.95
C THR A 91 2.96 -8.77 7.87
N ARG A 92 4.16 -9.05 7.36
CA ARG A 92 5.25 -9.57 8.18
C ARG A 92 5.67 -8.56 9.26
N THR A 93 5.87 -7.30 8.90
CA THR A 93 6.23 -6.25 9.85
C THR A 93 5.15 -6.05 10.92
N ALA A 94 3.87 -6.12 10.54
CA ALA A 94 2.75 -6.06 11.47
C ALA A 94 2.84 -7.15 12.56
N LEU A 95 3.06 -8.40 12.14
CA LEU A 95 3.21 -9.54 13.02
C LEU A 95 4.46 -9.46 13.92
N GLU A 96 5.59 -8.96 13.38
CA GLU A 96 6.84 -8.80 14.12
C GLU A 96 6.71 -7.79 15.28
N VAL A 97 5.98 -6.69 15.09
CA VAL A 97 5.74 -5.71 16.17
C VAL A 97 4.88 -6.31 17.28
N GLU A 98 3.79 -6.98 16.92
CA GLU A 98 2.86 -7.49 17.93
C GLU A 98 3.44 -8.64 18.76
N ALA A 99 4.32 -9.45 18.16
CA ALA A 99 5.05 -10.47 18.90
C ALA A 99 5.97 -9.89 19.99
N VAL A 100 6.36 -8.61 19.87
CA VAL A 100 7.32 -7.94 20.76
C VAL A 100 6.61 -7.02 21.77
N ILE A 101 5.61 -6.24 21.33
CA ILE A 101 5.04 -5.15 22.14
C ILE A 101 3.93 -5.63 23.08
N ARG A 102 3.17 -6.68 22.76
CA ARG A 102 1.94 -7.02 23.51
C ARG A 102 1.79 -8.50 23.87
N PRO A 103 2.60 -9.04 24.81
CA PRO A 103 2.43 -10.41 25.29
C PRO A 103 1.13 -10.65 26.08
N THR A 104 0.46 -9.57 26.53
CA THR A 104 -0.73 -9.61 27.40
C THR A 104 -2.05 -9.35 26.70
N ASP A 105 -2.05 -8.85 25.46
CA ASP A 105 -3.28 -8.73 24.69
C ASP A 105 -3.80 -10.13 24.36
N THR A 106 -5.10 -10.36 24.57
CA THR A 106 -5.66 -11.68 24.28
C THR A 106 -5.51 -12.00 22.80
N ILE A 107 -5.15 -13.25 22.48
CA ILE A 107 -5.06 -13.78 21.12
C ILE A 107 -6.31 -13.43 20.28
N ALA A 108 -7.48 -13.30 20.92
CA ALA A 108 -8.73 -12.94 20.28
C ALA A 108 -8.77 -11.50 19.72
N THR A 109 -8.12 -10.52 20.36
CA THR A 109 -8.15 -9.11 19.95
C THR A 109 -7.13 -8.83 18.85
N VAL A 110 -5.89 -9.29 19.04
CA VAL A 110 -4.81 -9.16 18.05
C VAL A 110 -5.06 -10.09 16.85
N GLY A 111 -5.61 -11.28 17.10
CA GLY A 111 -5.86 -12.30 16.09
C GLY A 111 -6.79 -11.82 14.99
N LYS A 112 -7.90 -11.15 15.32
CA LYS A 112 -8.87 -10.70 14.30
C LYS A 112 -8.27 -9.75 13.27
N ARG A 113 -7.44 -8.79 13.68
CA ARG A 113 -6.83 -7.83 12.76
C ARG A 113 -5.84 -8.52 11.81
N HIS A 114 -4.96 -9.35 12.36
CA HIS A 114 -3.95 -10.05 11.58
C HIS A 114 -4.55 -11.15 10.71
N GLU A 115 -5.61 -11.81 11.16
CA GLU A 115 -6.41 -12.75 10.37
C GLU A 115 -7.03 -12.05 9.16
N ARG A 116 -7.64 -10.86 9.35
CA ARG A 116 -8.16 -10.05 8.23
C ARG A 116 -7.07 -9.68 7.24
N LEU A 117 -5.92 -9.21 7.72
CA LEU A 117 -4.81 -8.83 6.84
C LEU A 117 -4.25 -10.04 6.08
N ALA A 118 -4.05 -11.18 6.75
CA ALA A 118 -3.59 -12.42 6.13
C ALA A 118 -4.59 -12.96 5.12
N HIS A 119 -5.89 -12.96 5.45
CA HIS A 119 -6.95 -13.36 4.54
C HIS A 119 -7.00 -12.46 3.30
N SER A 120 -6.93 -11.14 3.49
CA SER A 120 -6.89 -10.16 2.40
C SER A 120 -5.71 -10.40 1.46
N LEU A 121 -4.50 -10.61 2.00
CA LEU A 121 -3.33 -10.97 1.20
C LEU A 121 -3.52 -12.30 0.44
N ALA A 122 -4.15 -13.30 1.06
CA ALA A 122 -4.45 -14.56 0.39
C ALA A 122 -5.41 -14.37 -0.80
N LEU A 123 -6.43 -13.52 -0.66
CA LEU A 123 -7.33 -13.15 -1.76
C LEU A 123 -6.58 -12.44 -2.88
N ASP A 124 -5.66 -11.54 -2.56
CA ASP A 124 -4.81 -10.86 -3.55
C ASP A 124 -3.95 -11.86 -4.33
N ILE A 125 -3.30 -12.79 -3.65
CA ILE A 125 -2.46 -13.83 -4.28
C ILE A 125 -3.28 -14.74 -5.19
N LEU A 126 -4.52 -15.07 -4.81
CA LEU A 126 -5.44 -15.88 -5.62
C LEU A 126 -6.06 -15.10 -6.79
N GLY A 127 -5.79 -13.80 -6.92
CA GLY A 127 -6.39 -12.93 -7.94
C GLY A 127 -7.88 -12.68 -7.71
N ARG A 128 -8.34 -12.77 -6.45
CA ARG A 128 -9.75 -12.59 -6.03
C ARG A 128 -9.99 -11.27 -5.30
N ALA A 129 -9.06 -10.33 -5.41
CA ALA A 129 -9.16 -9.02 -4.80
C ALA A 129 -10.36 -8.23 -5.39
N GLY A 130 -11.40 -8.01 -4.57
CA GLY A 130 -12.59 -7.22 -4.95
C GLY A 130 -13.78 -8.02 -5.54
N ALA A 131 -13.83 -9.34 -5.34
CA ALA A 131 -15.02 -10.16 -5.62
C ALA A 131 -16.05 -10.11 -4.49
#